data_AF-A0AAU1SDC3-F1
#
_entry.id   AF-A0AAU1SDC3-F1
#
_cell.length_a   1.000
_cell.length_b   1.000
_cell.length_c   1.000
_cell.angle_alpha   90.00
_cell.angle_beta   90.00
_cell.angle_gamma   90.00
#
_symmetry.space_group_name_H-M   'P 1'
#
loop_
_entity.id
_entity.type
_entity.pdbx_description
1 polymer ?
#
loop_
_entity_poly.entity_id
_entity_poly.type
_entity_poly.pdbx_seq_one_letter_code
_entity_poly.pdbx_strand_id
1 'polypeptide(L)'
;MPTPEQIWADADLPTRRLAGLALNPSVPESILLRLLSDAPLAARMVLCRDRILPDAVVDAVIKHPDTYTRSFFARNPHVDPAQRVRLLDDPEWFVRAHLAGGPRVAAPARPRPLPDEAVVHMISTYDDELLGGPFYQQISTRLRRSMPTHPIAKVRRWGVGEWASLSADIRAALLTDPDGEVRETAQRHARYQDPAWVESALPDRPCHARTDLLLHRALSRAVVEGVLARPAGKEDKAMIAVNPTLPPDTVVLLAADSDPEIRGRIAQRADLGPAECRALVADPDPDVRTQVAYRADLGPAERRTLMTDPHPDVRLAVSLHPALSEEERAQIDYQVPMDHPFVFCPALEVPRDPKTVRRNALSNHPLLRRQAARDHLLPPDLVARLAADDDLGVRVLLAQNHPDAPAPLLLRSFLEYTGPERSHLTTRPNFPTNGLAAFADHEDPEVRALAARDPETEPTAVDRLTQDPEYAVRAAATRHPNLPQSRLAVLLDDEDLAHDAAANAALDLDTIRRLLKTDGRRVRPMA
;
A
#
# COMPACT_ATOMS: atom_id res chain seq x y z
N MET A 1 -7.58 21.80 -15.98
CA MET A 1 -6.17 22.02 -15.54
C MET A 1 -5.33 20.92 -16.13
N PRO A 2 -4.11 21.23 -16.61
CA PRO A 2 -3.28 20.23 -17.25
C PRO A 2 -2.86 19.17 -16.22
N THR A 3 -3.02 17.90 -16.55
CA THR A 3 -2.49 16.81 -15.71
C THR A 3 -0.96 16.76 -15.82
N PRO A 4 -0.26 16.14 -14.86
CA PRO A 4 1.20 15.97 -14.98
C PRO A 4 1.63 15.32 -16.31
N GLU A 5 0.82 14.40 -16.84
CA GLU A 5 1.05 13.74 -18.12
C GLU A 5 0.93 14.72 -19.29
N GLN A 6 -0.06 15.63 -19.25
CA GLN A 6 -0.21 16.70 -20.25
C GLN A 6 0.96 17.69 -20.19
N ILE A 7 1.36 18.11 -18.99
CA ILE A 7 2.51 19.02 -18.79
C ILE A 7 3.79 18.40 -19.38
N TRP A 8 3.98 17.09 -19.19
CA TRP A 8 5.16 16.39 -19.71
C TRP A 8 5.09 16.17 -21.22
N ALA A 9 3.91 15.84 -21.76
CA ALA A 9 3.71 15.66 -23.20
C ALA A 9 4.00 16.95 -23.98
N ASP A 10 3.65 18.11 -23.42
CA ASP A 10 3.89 19.42 -24.02
C ASP A 10 5.34 19.93 -23.83
N ALA A 11 6.19 19.23 -23.08
CA ALA A 11 7.55 19.64 -22.80
C ALA A 11 8.46 19.40 -24.02
N ASP A 12 8.98 20.49 -24.58
CA ASP A 12 9.99 20.46 -25.64
C ASP A 12 11.37 19.99 -25.12
N LEU A 13 12.29 19.74 -26.05
CA LEU A 13 13.62 19.23 -25.73
C LEU A 13 14.41 20.14 -24.75
N PRO A 14 14.45 21.49 -24.92
CA PRO A 14 15.00 22.38 -23.90
C PRO A 14 14.38 22.21 -22.52
N THR A 15 13.04 22.13 -22.45
CA THR A 15 12.32 21.93 -21.18
C THR A 15 12.68 20.59 -20.52
N ARG A 16 12.78 19.50 -21.30
CA ARG A 16 13.17 18.18 -20.80
C ARG A 16 14.59 18.17 -20.22
N ARG A 17 15.52 18.90 -20.83
CA ARG A 17 16.88 19.12 -20.28
C ARG A 17 16.85 19.88 -18.96
N LEU A 18 16.07 20.96 -18.87
CA LEU A 18 15.93 21.71 -17.61
C LEU A 18 15.27 20.86 -16.51
N ALA A 19 14.28 20.03 -16.87
CA ALA A 19 13.69 19.07 -15.95
C ALA A 19 14.71 18.01 -15.49
N GLY A 20 15.63 17.58 -16.36
CA GLY A 20 16.72 16.68 -15.97
C GLY A 20 17.73 17.35 -15.04
N LEU A 21 18.13 18.59 -15.33
CA LEU A 21 18.95 19.39 -14.42
C LEU A 21 18.28 19.57 -13.04
N ALA A 22 16.95 19.66 -13.01
CA ALA A 22 16.21 19.73 -11.77
C ALA A 22 16.36 18.47 -10.92
N LEU A 23 16.67 17.29 -11.48
CA LEU A 23 16.96 16.04 -10.75
C LEU A 23 18.46 15.79 -10.52
N ASN A 24 19.33 16.57 -11.17
CA ASN A 24 20.76 16.34 -11.11
C ASN A 24 21.29 16.61 -9.68
N PRO A 25 21.99 15.64 -9.06
CA PRO A 25 22.50 15.78 -7.69
C PRO A 25 23.69 16.74 -7.59
N SER A 26 24.42 16.98 -8.69
CA SER A 26 25.59 17.86 -8.74
C SER A 26 25.23 19.33 -8.95
N VAL A 27 23.94 19.65 -9.18
CA VAL A 27 23.48 21.02 -9.41
C VAL A 27 23.44 21.81 -8.09
N PRO A 28 24.17 22.95 -7.99
CA PRO A 28 24.17 23.79 -6.79
C PRO A 28 22.80 24.41 -6.49
N GLU A 29 22.55 24.71 -5.22
CA GLU A 29 21.32 25.35 -4.74
C GLU A 29 20.96 26.63 -5.51
N SER A 30 21.94 27.46 -5.86
CA SER A 30 21.74 28.68 -6.63
C SER A 30 21.12 28.44 -8.01
N ILE A 31 21.40 27.29 -8.63
CA ILE A 31 20.81 26.90 -9.91
C ILE A 31 19.39 26.37 -9.69
N LEU A 32 19.13 25.63 -8.62
CA LEU A 32 17.77 25.18 -8.29
C LEU A 32 16.82 26.38 -8.06
N LEU A 33 17.28 27.41 -7.35
CA LEU A 33 16.53 28.65 -7.16
C LEU A 33 16.24 29.37 -8.49
N ARG A 34 17.20 29.32 -9.43
CA ARG A 34 17.02 29.88 -10.76
C ARG A 34 16.02 29.07 -11.59
N LEU A 35 16.11 27.74 -11.57
CA LEU A 35 15.13 26.86 -12.23
C LEU A 35 13.73 27.09 -11.67
N LEU A 36 13.61 27.23 -10.35
CA LEU A 36 12.33 27.54 -9.70
C LEU A 36 11.73 28.87 -10.19
N SER A 37 12.57 29.87 -10.43
CA SER A 37 12.13 31.22 -10.82
C SER A 37 11.78 31.33 -12.31
N ASP A 38 12.62 30.76 -13.18
CA ASP A 38 12.61 31.06 -14.60
C ASP A 38 12.13 29.89 -15.48
N ALA A 39 12.16 28.65 -14.99
CA ALA A 39 11.99 27.49 -15.86
C ALA A 39 10.51 27.23 -16.23
N PRO A 40 10.27 26.55 -17.37
CA PRO A 40 8.94 26.12 -17.77
C PRO A 40 8.28 25.22 -16.70
N LEU A 41 6.94 25.12 -16.77
CA LEU A 41 6.14 24.43 -15.77
C LEU A 41 6.57 22.97 -15.56
N ALA A 42 6.97 22.25 -16.63
CA ALA A 42 7.40 20.86 -16.51
C ALA A 42 8.71 20.71 -15.71
N ALA A 43 9.67 21.63 -15.88
CA ALA A 43 10.90 21.63 -15.10
C ALA A 43 10.63 21.97 -13.62
N ARG A 44 9.75 22.94 -13.34
CA ARG A 44 9.32 23.27 -11.97
C ARG A 44 8.53 22.13 -11.32
N MET A 45 7.72 21.41 -12.10
CA MET A 45 7.01 20.21 -11.66
C MET A 45 8.00 19.14 -11.17
N VAL A 46 8.98 18.79 -12.00
CA VAL A 46 10.00 17.79 -11.64
C VAL A 46 10.82 18.26 -10.43
N LEU A 47 11.27 19.52 -10.42
CA LEU A 47 11.99 20.12 -9.29
C LEU A 47 11.22 19.97 -7.97
N CYS A 48 9.94 20.33 -7.98
CA CYS A 48 9.15 20.42 -6.77
C CYS A 48 8.56 19.08 -6.32
N ARG A 49 8.41 18.11 -7.23
CA ARG A 49 7.72 16.83 -6.95
C ARG A 49 8.67 15.65 -6.71
N ASP A 50 9.79 15.58 -7.43
CA ASP A 50 10.50 14.32 -7.66
C ASP A 50 11.92 14.27 -7.02
N ARG A 51 12.21 15.16 -6.06
CA ARG A 51 13.48 15.16 -5.31
C ARG A 51 13.38 15.69 -3.88
N ILE A 52 14.43 15.45 -3.11
CA ILE A 52 14.70 16.17 -1.86
C ILE A 52 15.08 17.62 -2.21
N LEU A 53 14.53 18.56 -1.44
CA LEU A 53 14.75 20.00 -1.61
C LEU A 53 15.53 20.59 -0.43
N PRO A 54 16.58 21.38 -0.69
CA PRO A 54 17.24 22.19 0.35
C PRO A 54 16.28 23.22 0.96
N ASP A 55 16.51 23.60 2.22
CA ASP A 55 15.61 24.50 2.96
C ASP A 55 15.42 25.87 2.28
N ALA A 56 16.46 26.44 1.68
CA ALA A 56 16.34 27.70 0.96
C ALA A 56 15.44 27.59 -0.30
N VAL A 57 15.47 26.44 -0.97
CA VAL A 57 14.57 26.17 -2.11
C VAL A 57 13.15 25.96 -1.62
N VAL A 58 12.96 25.26 -0.49
CA VAL A 58 11.64 25.15 0.14
C VAL A 58 11.09 26.53 0.49
N ASP A 59 11.89 27.40 1.12
CA ASP A 59 11.50 28.78 1.44
C ASP A 59 11.03 29.56 0.21
N ALA A 60 11.71 29.38 -0.92
CA ALA A 60 11.36 30.01 -2.18
C ALA A 60 10.08 29.40 -2.78
N VAL A 61 9.89 28.08 -2.71
CA VAL A 61 8.67 27.40 -3.19
C VAL A 61 7.45 27.87 -2.42
N ILE A 62 7.52 27.95 -1.08
CA ILE A 62 6.38 28.40 -0.24
C ILE A 62 5.93 29.81 -0.62
N LYS A 63 6.88 30.69 -0.98
CA LYS A 63 6.60 32.08 -1.36
C LYS A 63 6.33 32.26 -2.86
N HIS A 64 6.38 31.17 -3.64
CA HIS A 64 6.33 31.25 -5.09
C HIS A 64 4.93 31.72 -5.54
N PRO A 65 4.80 32.66 -6.49
CA PRO A 65 3.49 33.21 -6.89
C PRO A 65 2.60 32.19 -7.62
N ASP A 66 3.20 31.32 -8.43
CA ASP A 66 2.47 30.28 -9.18
C ASP A 66 1.97 29.15 -8.26
N THR A 67 0.66 28.94 -8.27
CA THR A 67 -0.04 27.92 -7.47
C THR A 67 0.34 26.49 -7.86
N TYR A 68 0.60 26.21 -9.14
CA TYR A 68 0.99 24.86 -9.57
C TYR A 68 2.30 24.42 -8.95
N THR A 69 3.27 25.33 -8.89
CA THR A 69 4.58 25.06 -8.27
C THR A 69 4.42 24.67 -6.80
N ARG A 70 3.60 25.42 -6.04
CA ARG A 70 3.30 25.10 -4.64
C ARG A 70 2.54 23.78 -4.51
N SER A 71 1.61 23.48 -5.43
CA SER A 71 0.84 22.23 -5.40
C SER A 71 1.68 20.99 -5.74
N PHE A 72 2.70 21.11 -6.60
CA PHE A 72 3.66 20.02 -6.85
C PHE A 72 4.47 19.70 -5.59
N PHE A 73 4.94 20.73 -4.89
CA PHE A 73 5.64 20.57 -3.62
C PHE A 73 4.75 19.94 -2.53
N ALA A 74 3.47 20.31 -2.47
CA ALA A 74 2.52 19.71 -1.54
C ALA A 74 2.40 18.17 -1.70
N ARG A 75 2.69 17.65 -2.90
CA ARG A 75 2.65 16.22 -3.24
C ARG A 75 4.02 15.54 -3.31
N ASN A 76 5.08 16.20 -2.88
CA ASN A 76 6.43 15.64 -2.93
C ASN A 76 6.61 14.55 -1.84
N PRO A 77 6.91 13.29 -2.20
CA PRO A 77 7.10 12.20 -1.24
C PRO A 77 8.49 12.20 -0.58
N HIS A 78 9.45 12.95 -1.10
CA HIS A 78 10.85 12.94 -0.69
C HIS A 78 11.19 13.96 0.40
N VAL A 79 10.37 15.00 0.55
CA VAL A 79 10.57 16.06 1.55
C VAL A 79 9.99 15.66 2.91
N ASP A 80 10.43 16.37 3.96
CA ASP A 80 9.88 16.12 5.29
C ASP A 80 8.41 16.56 5.37
N PRO A 81 7.50 15.76 5.97
CA PRO A 81 6.14 16.21 6.28
C PRO A 81 6.09 17.59 6.94
N ALA A 82 7.04 17.91 7.84
CA ALA A 82 7.12 19.21 8.50
C ALA A 82 7.38 20.38 7.50
N GLN A 83 8.10 20.13 6.41
CA GLN A 83 8.29 21.12 5.35
C GLN A 83 6.99 21.35 4.56
N ARG A 84 6.22 20.28 4.29
CA ARG A 84 4.93 20.38 3.56
C ARG A 84 3.85 21.11 4.36
N VAL A 85 3.85 20.97 5.69
CA VAL A 85 2.92 21.68 6.59
C VAL A 85 2.99 23.20 6.44
N ARG A 86 4.07 23.75 5.88
CA ARG A 86 4.17 25.19 5.61
C ARG A 86 3.18 25.69 4.55
N LEU A 87 2.50 24.79 3.82
CA LEU A 87 1.40 25.10 2.89
C LEU A 87 0.00 24.90 3.51
N LEU A 88 -0.08 24.68 4.82
CA LEU A 88 -1.34 24.42 5.54
C LEU A 88 -2.36 25.57 5.38
N ASP A 89 -1.88 26.81 5.41
CA ASP A 89 -2.72 28.00 5.25
C ASP A 89 -2.51 28.68 3.89
N ASP A 90 -2.11 27.91 2.86
CA ASP A 90 -1.95 28.46 1.51
C ASP A 90 -3.25 29.15 1.08
N PRO A 91 -3.21 30.38 0.51
CA PRO A 91 -4.42 31.10 0.11
C PRO A 91 -5.22 30.33 -0.95
N GLU A 92 -4.54 29.53 -1.79
CA GLU A 92 -5.17 28.81 -2.88
C GLU A 92 -5.72 27.46 -2.40
N TRP A 93 -7.04 27.29 -2.51
CA TRP A 93 -7.74 26.06 -2.11
C TRP A 93 -7.15 24.82 -2.80
N PHE A 94 -6.69 24.97 -4.04
CA PHE A 94 -6.11 23.90 -4.83
C PHE A 94 -4.82 23.34 -4.21
N VAL A 95 -3.97 24.21 -3.65
CA VAL A 95 -2.73 23.82 -2.96
C VAL A 95 -3.08 23.08 -1.66
N ARG A 96 -4.04 23.62 -0.90
CA ARG A 96 -4.57 22.98 0.31
C ARG A 96 -5.13 21.58 0.03
N ALA A 97 -5.89 21.43 -1.06
CA ALA A 97 -6.41 20.14 -1.52
C ALA A 97 -5.30 19.14 -1.88
N HIS A 98 -4.24 19.63 -2.54
CA HIS A 98 -3.07 18.80 -2.89
C HIS A 98 -2.29 18.37 -1.65
N LEU A 99 -2.16 19.26 -0.67
CA LEU A 99 -1.55 18.95 0.61
C LEU A 99 -2.36 17.91 1.37
N ALA A 100 -3.70 18.07 1.45
CA ALA A 100 -4.60 17.11 2.08
C ALA A 100 -4.65 15.75 1.36
N GLY A 101 -4.54 15.75 0.03
CA GLY A 101 -4.45 14.53 -0.77
C GLY A 101 -3.14 13.74 -0.58
N GLY A 102 -2.12 14.37 -0.02
CA GLY A 102 -0.83 13.75 0.28
C GLY A 102 0.03 13.45 -0.95
N PRO A 103 1.29 13.05 -0.71
CA PRO A 103 2.21 12.74 -1.79
C PRO A 103 1.85 11.40 -2.43
N ARG A 104 2.14 11.28 -3.73
CA ARG A 104 1.98 9.99 -4.44
C ARG A 104 3.23 9.15 -4.18
N VAL A 105 3.07 8.09 -3.43
CA VAL A 105 4.11 7.08 -3.23
C VAL A 105 3.78 5.85 -4.08
N ALA A 106 4.79 5.24 -4.70
CA ALA A 106 4.59 4.00 -5.44
C ALA A 106 4.14 2.90 -4.47
N ALA A 107 3.10 2.17 -4.85
CA ALA A 107 2.71 0.98 -4.10
C ALA A 107 3.93 0.03 -4.01
N PRO A 108 4.18 -0.59 -2.86
CA PRO A 108 3.29 -0.67 -1.69
C PRO A 108 3.60 0.31 -0.55
N ALA A 109 4.47 1.31 -0.77
CA ALA A 109 4.83 2.27 0.25
C ALA A 109 3.65 3.15 0.68
N ARG A 110 3.68 3.65 1.92
CA ARG A 110 2.73 4.65 2.44
C ARG A 110 3.45 5.97 2.72
N PRO A 111 2.79 7.11 2.53
CA PRO A 111 3.40 8.40 2.84
C PRO A 111 3.66 8.49 4.34
N ARG A 112 4.75 9.15 4.74
CA ARG A 112 4.94 9.53 6.14
C ARG A 112 3.78 10.44 6.56
N PRO A 113 3.11 10.17 7.69
CA PRO A 113 1.98 10.98 8.12
C PRO A 113 2.42 12.42 8.38
N LEU A 114 1.47 13.35 8.25
CA LEU A 114 1.69 14.72 8.69
C LEU A 114 1.73 14.77 10.22
N PRO A 115 2.39 15.79 10.81
CA PRO A 115 2.27 16.07 12.23
C PRO A 115 0.80 16.18 12.67
N ASP A 116 0.48 15.63 13.84
CA ASP A 116 -0.89 15.47 14.32
C ASP A 116 -1.61 16.84 14.40
N GLU A 117 -0.92 17.88 14.84
CA GLU A 117 -1.46 19.25 14.92
C GLU A 117 -1.85 19.82 13.55
N ALA A 118 -1.12 19.48 12.49
CA ALA A 118 -1.44 19.92 11.14
C ALA A 118 -2.69 19.20 10.61
N VAL A 119 -2.80 17.90 10.87
CA VAL A 119 -4.01 17.12 10.52
C VAL A 119 -5.23 17.66 11.26
N VAL A 120 -5.09 17.95 12.56
CA VAL A 120 -6.15 18.55 13.38
C VAL A 120 -6.57 19.92 12.83
N HIS A 121 -5.60 20.75 12.41
CA HIS A 121 -5.89 22.03 11.77
C HIS A 121 -6.64 21.87 10.45
N MET A 122 -6.21 20.96 9.58
CA MET A 122 -6.92 20.67 8.31
C MET A 122 -8.36 20.24 8.57
N ILE A 123 -8.57 19.29 9.49
CA ILE A 123 -9.92 18.85 9.86
C ILE A 123 -10.75 20.05 10.34
N SER A 124 -10.16 20.93 11.14
CA SER A 124 -10.88 22.05 11.76
C SER A 124 -11.19 23.19 10.78
N THR A 125 -10.33 23.44 9.79
CA THR A 125 -10.38 24.66 8.96
C THR A 125 -10.75 24.42 7.50
N TYR A 126 -10.50 23.22 6.95
CA TYR A 126 -10.79 22.92 5.56
C TYR A 126 -12.24 22.49 5.39
N ASP A 127 -12.77 22.72 4.19
CA ASP A 127 -14.03 22.11 3.76
C ASP A 127 -13.89 20.59 3.66
N ASP A 128 -14.92 19.85 4.08
CA ASP A 128 -14.90 18.39 4.09
C ASP A 128 -14.66 17.80 2.67
N GLU A 129 -15.07 18.51 1.62
CA GLU A 129 -14.84 18.13 0.22
C GLU A 129 -13.35 18.06 -0.15
N LEU A 130 -12.49 18.80 0.55
CA LEU A 130 -11.04 18.77 0.34
C LEU A 130 -10.38 17.58 1.05
N LEU A 131 -11.07 16.95 2.00
CA LEU A 131 -10.56 15.88 2.86
C LEU A 131 -11.07 14.52 2.36
N GLY A 132 -10.57 14.09 1.20
CA GLY A 132 -10.96 12.83 0.55
C GLY A 132 -10.26 11.58 1.11
N GLY A 133 -10.51 10.42 0.49
CA GLY A 133 -9.93 9.12 0.90
C GLY A 133 -8.41 9.11 1.15
N PRO A 134 -7.58 9.73 0.29
CA PRO A 134 -6.12 9.79 0.51
C PRO A 134 -5.71 10.53 1.79
N PHE A 135 -6.53 11.44 2.31
CA PHE A 135 -6.24 12.19 3.54
C PHE A 135 -6.09 11.25 4.74
N TYR A 136 -6.85 10.15 4.80
CA TYR A 136 -6.73 9.14 5.86
C TYR A 136 -5.32 8.54 5.94
N GLN A 137 -4.57 8.48 4.84
CA GLN A 137 -3.20 7.97 4.83
C GLN A 137 -2.21 8.93 5.50
N GLN A 138 -2.58 10.21 5.67
CA GLN A 138 -1.74 11.21 6.33
C GLN A 138 -1.99 11.31 7.84
N ILE A 139 -2.99 10.59 8.36
CA ILE A 139 -3.34 10.60 9.78
C ILE A 139 -2.50 9.57 10.52
N SER A 140 -1.73 10.01 11.51
CA SER A 140 -0.95 9.10 12.34
C SER A 140 -1.87 8.12 13.10
N THR A 141 -1.34 6.93 13.39
CA THR A 141 -2.06 5.93 14.22
C THR A 141 -2.36 6.47 15.62
N ARG A 142 -1.48 7.30 16.17
CA ARG A 142 -1.68 7.95 17.48
C ARG A 142 -2.90 8.86 17.44
N LEU A 143 -2.98 9.74 16.44
CA LEU A 143 -4.09 10.68 16.31
C LEU A 143 -5.41 9.93 16.11
N ARG A 144 -5.47 8.96 15.17
CA ARG A 144 -6.66 8.15 14.91
C ARG A 144 -7.28 7.58 16.18
N ARG A 145 -6.47 7.01 17.08
CA ARG A 145 -6.94 6.45 18.36
C ARG A 145 -7.50 7.49 19.34
N SER A 146 -6.97 8.72 19.30
CA SER A 146 -7.39 9.81 20.20
C SER A 146 -8.55 10.64 19.67
N MET A 147 -8.85 10.56 18.37
CA MET A 147 -9.91 11.34 17.71
C MET A 147 -11.27 11.26 18.43
N PRO A 148 -11.79 10.07 18.83
CA PRO A 148 -13.12 9.97 19.45
C PRO A 148 -13.28 10.77 20.74
N THR A 149 -12.19 11.04 21.45
CA THR A 149 -12.16 11.78 22.72
C THR A 149 -11.53 13.17 22.59
N HIS A 150 -11.26 13.62 21.36
CA HIS A 150 -10.53 14.86 21.11
C HIS A 150 -11.32 16.10 21.58
N PRO A 151 -10.69 17.17 22.09
CA PRO A 151 -11.42 18.37 22.54
C PRO A 151 -12.20 19.08 21.41
N ILE A 152 -11.71 19.01 20.16
CA ILE A 152 -12.36 19.63 18.99
C ILE A 152 -13.45 18.71 18.42
N ALA A 153 -14.69 19.21 18.33
CA ALA A 153 -15.85 18.45 17.86
C ALA A 153 -15.70 17.88 16.44
N LYS A 154 -15.20 18.68 15.49
CA LYS A 154 -14.99 18.21 14.11
C LYS A 154 -14.00 17.04 14.04
N VAL A 155 -12.97 17.02 14.90
CA VAL A 155 -12.04 15.89 15.04
C VAL A 155 -12.73 14.67 15.68
N ARG A 156 -13.58 14.88 16.70
CA ARG A 156 -14.39 13.79 17.26
C ARG A 156 -15.31 13.15 16.23
N ARG A 157 -15.98 13.96 15.40
CA ARG A 157 -16.85 13.49 14.32
C ARG A 157 -16.10 12.55 13.37
N TRP A 158 -14.86 12.86 13.01
CA TRP A 158 -13.98 11.97 12.23
C TRP A 158 -13.65 10.68 12.97
N GLY A 159 -13.43 10.75 14.29
CA GLY A 159 -13.21 9.58 15.15
C GLY A 159 -14.40 8.61 15.24
N VAL A 160 -15.61 9.03 14.86
CA VAL A 160 -16.81 8.15 14.82
C VAL A 160 -16.69 7.09 13.73
N GLY A 161 -15.88 7.31 12.69
CA GLY A 161 -15.80 6.46 11.50
C GLY A 161 -15.49 4.99 11.78
N GLU A 162 -14.77 4.68 12.86
CA GLU A 162 -14.50 3.30 13.32
C GLU A 162 -15.46 2.84 14.43
N TRP A 163 -16.75 3.19 14.35
CA TRP A 163 -17.74 2.94 15.41
C TRP A 163 -17.70 1.54 16.05
N ALA A 164 -17.49 0.49 15.24
CA ALA A 164 -17.44 -0.90 15.70
C ALA A 164 -16.20 -1.23 16.54
N SER A 165 -15.08 -0.52 16.37
CA SER A 165 -13.86 -0.70 17.17
C SER A 165 -13.89 0.09 18.47
N LEU A 166 -14.81 1.05 18.62
CA LEU A 166 -14.92 1.90 19.80
C LEU A 166 -15.46 1.15 21.02
N SER A 167 -14.90 1.44 22.20
CA SER A 167 -15.40 0.91 23.47
C SER A 167 -16.85 1.35 23.73
N ALA A 168 -17.57 0.60 24.56
CA ALA A 168 -18.94 0.96 24.94
C ALA A 168 -19.00 2.35 25.59
N ASP A 169 -18.03 2.69 26.44
CA ASP A 169 -17.95 3.98 27.12
C ASP A 169 -17.76 5.14 26.14
N ILE A 170 -16.88 4.98 25.14
CA ILE A 170 -16.64 5.99 24.10
C ILE A 170 -17.90 6.16 23.24
N ARG A 171 -18.57 5.06 22.86
CA ARG A 171 -19.83 5.13 22.10
C ARG A 171 -20.93 5.86 22.89
N ALA A 172 -21.08 5.58 24.17
CA ALA A 172 -22.04 6.25 25.04
C ALA A 172 -21.74 7.76 25.18
N ALA A 173 -20.46 8.12 25.32
CA ALA A 173 -20.01 9.51 25.35
C ALA A 173 -20.32 10.23 24.02
N LEU A 174 -20.04 9.62 22.86
CA LEU A 174 -20.32 10.22 21.55
C LEU A 174 -21.82 10.40 21.26
N LEU A 175 -22.67 9.50 21.75
CA LEU A 175 -24.14 9.64 21.63
C LEU A 175 -24.70 10.80 22.45
N THR A 176 -24.01 11.19 23.51
CA THR A 176 -24.38 12.28 24.43
C THR A 176 -23.44 13.48 24.30
N ASP A 177 -22.65 13.54 23.21
CA ASP A 177 -21.64 14.57 22.97
C ASP A 177 -22.27 15.97 23.05
N PRO A 178 -21.60 17.00 23.60
CA PRO A 178 -22.16 18.35 23.60
C PRO A 178 -22.39 18.92 22.20
N ASP A 179 -21.64 18.48 21.19
CA ASP A 179 -21.77 18.92 19.81
C ASP A 179 -22.87 18.18 19.03
N GLY A 180 -23.69 18.92 18.30
CA GLY A 180 -24.84 18.38 17.57
C GLY A 180 -24.46 17.47 16.40
N GLU A 181 -23.44 17.82 15.62
CA GLU A 181 -23.01 17.05 14.45
C GLU A 181 -22.32 15.74 14.86
N VAL A 182 -21.55 15.78 15.95
CA VAL A 182 -20.96 14.57 16.54
C VAL A 182 -22.07 13.62 17.00
N ARG A 183 -23.05 14.12 17.75
CA ARG A 183 -24.21 13.31 18.18
C ARG A 183 -24.96 12.74 16.99
N GLU A 184 -25.27 13.53 15.97
CA GLU A 184 -26.01 13.06 14.80
C GLU A 184 -25.23 11.96 14.06
N THR A 185 -23.92 12.15 13.90
CA THR A 185 -23.05 11.16 13.26
C THR A 185 -22.99 9.87 14.09
N ALA A 186 -22.82 9.97 15.41
CA ALA A 186 -22.85 8.84 16.32
C ALA A 186 -24.21 8.12 16.30
N GLN A 187 -25.32 8.87 16.30
CA GLN A 187 -26.68 8.32 16.21
C GLN A 187 -26.92 7.60 14.90
N ARG A 188 -26.43 8.11 13.76
CA ARG A 188 -26.49 7.41 12.48
C ARG A 188 -25.76 6.07 12.55
N HIS A 189 -24.58 6.02 13.16
CA HIS A 189 -23.85 4.77 13.38
C HIS A 189 -24.53 3.84 14.41
N ALA A 190 -25.22 4.38 15.41
CA ALA A 190 -26.00 3.59 16.36
C ALA A 190 -27.30 3.01 15.76
N ARG A 191 -27.97 3.74 14.86
CA ARG A 191 -29.17 3.25 14.13
C ARG A 191 -28.87 2.02 13.29
N TYR A 192 -27.65 1.90 12.76
CA TYR A 192 -27.16 0.69 12.10
C TYR A 192 -27.08 -0.54 13.00
N GLN A 193 -27.15 -0.35 14.32
CA GLN A 193 -27.23 -1.41 15.33
C GLN A 193 -28.66 -1.64 15.84
N ASP A 194 -29.66 -0.89 15.36
CA ASP A 194 -31.08 -1.04 15.71
C ASP A 194 -31.82 -1.88 14.65
N PRO A 195 -32.25 -3.10 14.99
CA PRO A 195 -33.00 -3.97 14.08
C PRO A 195 -34.29 -3.36 13.53
N ALA A 196 -35.00 -2.55 14.32
CA ALA A 196 -36.27 -1.96 13.89
C ALA A 196 -36.05 -0.87 12.83
N TRP A 197 -34.98 -0.08 12.99
CA TRP A 197 -34.59 0.88 11.98
C TRP A 197 -34.15 0.18 10.69
N VAL A 198 -33.30 -0.86 10.79
CA VAL A 198 -32.83 -1.62 9.62
C VAL A 198 -34.01 -2.20 8.84
N GLU A 199 -34.99 -2.77 9.52
CA GLU A 199 -36.22 -3.27 8.90
C GLU A 199 -36.97 -2.18 8.13
N SER A 200 -37.18 -1.01 8.75
CA SER A 200 -37.88 0.12 8.11
C SER A 200 -37.12 0.73 6.92
N ALA A 201 -35.80 0.66 6.94
CA ALA A 201 -34.92 1.26 5.95
C ALA A 201 -34.51 0.30 4.83
N LEU A 202 -34.88 -0.99 4.94
CA LEU A 202 -34.45 -2.03 4.01
C LEU A 202 -35.14 -1.86 2.63
N PRO A 203 -34.39 -1.56 1.56
CA PRO A 203 -34.99 -1.39 0.24
C PRO A 203 -35.52 -2.71 -0.31
N ASP A 204 -36.68 -2.69 -0.96
CA ASP A 204 -37.26 -3.90 -1.58
C ASP A 204 -36.48 -4.42 -2.79
N ARG A 205 -35.73 -3.53 -3.46
CA ARG A 205 -34.95 -3.84 -4.67
C ARG A 205 -33.47 -4.12 -4.36
N PRO A 206 -32.78 -4.96 -5.17
CA PRO A 206 -31.34 -5.10 -5.12
C PRO A 206 -30.65 -3.75 -5.36
N CYS A 207 -29.88 -3.29 -4.38
CA CYS A 207 -29.05 -2.09 -4.46
C CYS A 207 -27.98 -2.12 -3.36
N HIS A 208 -26.94 -1.30 -3.49
CA HIS A 208 -25.84 -1.24 -2.52
C HIS A 208 -26.31 -1.01 -1.08
N ALA A 209 -27.38 -0.24 -0.88
CA ALA A 209 -27.97 -0.03 0.44
C ALA A 209 -28.56 -1.33 1.03
N ARG A 210 -29.29 -2.12 0.24
CA ARG A 210 -29.82 -3.42 0.69
C ARG A 210 -28.69 -4.38 1.06
N THR A 211 -27.64 -4.43 0.23
CA THR A 211 -26.46 -5.26 0.45
C THR A 211 -25.74 -4.89 1.74
N ASP A 212 -25.46 -3.60 1.96
CA ASP A 212 -24.81 -3.11 3.19
C ASP A 212 -25.63 -3.46 4.44
N LEU A 213 -26.96 -3.26 4.39
CA LEU A 213 -27.86 -3.58 5.49
C LEU A 213 -27.85 -5.07 5.83
N LEU A 214 -28.02 -5.95 4.84
CA LEU A 214 -28.09 -7.40 5.06
C LEU A 214 -26.75 -8.01 5.50
N LEU A 215 -25.61 -7.49 5.04
CA LEU A 215 -24.29 -8.00 5.39
C LEU A 215 -23.81 -7.58 6.78
N HIS A 216 -24.08 -6.34 7.18
CA HIS A 216 -23.30 -5.69 8.24
C HIS A 216 -24.12 -5.09 9.39
N ARG A 217 -25.45 -5.14 9.33
CA ARG A 217 -26.32 -4.42 10.28
C ARG A 217 -27.16 -5.38 11.11
N ALA A 218 -27.68 -4.90 12.24
CA ALA A 218 -28.51 -5.71 13.11
C ALA A 218 -29.83 -6.06 12.42
N LEU A 219 -30.11 -7.35 12.20
CA LEU A 219 -31.31 -7.79 11.49
C LEU A 219 -32.44 -8.12 12.46
N SER A 220 -33.66 -7.66 12.18
CA SER A 220 -34.84 -8.11 12.92
C SER A 220 -35.23 -9.53 12.50
N ARG A 221 -35.99 -10.22 13.36
CA ARG A 221 -36.52 -11.54 13.03
C ARG A 221 -37.38 -11.52 11.76
N ALA A 222 -38.18 -10.47 11.58
CA ALA A 222 -39.04 -10.30 10.41
C ALA A 222 -38.23 -10.16 9.11
N VAL A 223 -37.12 -9.41 9.13
CA VAL A 223 -36.23 -9.28 7.97
C VAL A 223 -35.62 -10.64 7.61
N VAL A 224 -35.12 -11.38 8.59
CA VAL A 224 -34.53 -12.71 8.37
C VAL A 224 -35.56 -13.66 7.77
N GLU A 225 -36.75 -13.78 8.37
CA GLU A 225 -37.82 -14.65 7.88
C GLU A 225 -38.28 -14.24 6.47
N GLY A 226 -38.38 -12.94 6.19
CA GLY A 226 -38.74 -12.42 4.87
C GLY A 226 -37.71 -12.76 3.80
N VAL A 227 -36.41 -12.75 4.12
CA VAL A 227 -35.34 -13.19 3.20
C VAL A 227 -35.42 -14.70 2.95
N LEU A 228 -35.61 -15.50 4.00
CA LEU A 228 -35.68 -16.95 3.89
C LEU A 228 -36.90 -17.43 3.09
N ALA A 229 -38.03 -16.74 3.21
CA ALA A 229 -39.28 -17.09 2.52
C ALA A 229 -39.29 -16.72 1.02
N ARG A 230 -38.39 -15.84 0.55
CA ARG A 230 -38.36 -15.40 -0.85
C ARG A 230 -37.72 -16.48 -1.76
N PRO A 231 -38.46 -17.02 -2.76
CA PRO A 231 -37.97 -18.13 -3.58
C PRO A 231 -36.80 -17.79 -4.50
N ALA A 232 -36.57 -16.50 -4.83
CA ALA A 232 -35.47 -16.05 -5.71
C ALA A 232 -34.33 -15.32 -4.97
N GLY A 233 -34.26 -15.41 -3.64
CA GLY A 233 -33.36 -14.60 -2.80
C GLY A 233 -31.95 -15.15 -2.57
N LYS A 234 -31.34 -15.93 -3.49
CA LYS A 234 -30.01 -16.54 -3.26
C LYS A 234 -28.98 -15.52 -2.78
N GLU A 235 -28.93 -14.35 -3.41
CA GLU A 235 -28.02 -13.27 -3.04
C GLU A 235 -28.29 -12.75 -1.62
N ASP A 236 -29.55 -12.48 -1.26
CA ASP A 236 -29.94 -12.01 0.07
C ASP A 236 -29.64 -13.06 1.16
N LYS A 237 -29.90 -14.35 0.89
CA LYS A 237 -29.57 -15.45 1.81
C LYS A 237 -28.07 -15.51 2.07
N ALA A 238 -27.27 -15.40 1.02
CA ALA A 238 -25.83 -15.39 1.11
C ALA A 238 -25.33 -14.14 1.86
N MET A 239 -25.99 -12.99 1.73
CA MET A 239 -25.68 -11.78 2.50
C MET A 239 -25.96 -11.96 4.00
N ILE A 240 -27.14 -12.48 4.38
CA ILE A 240 -27.45 -12.68 5.79
C ILE A 240 -26.56 -13.76 6.43
N ALA A 241 -26.10 -14.77 5.68
CA ALA A 241 -25.26 -15.86 6.21
C ALA A 241 -23.97 -15.37 6.88
N VAL A 242 -23.34 -14.30 6.34
CA VAL A 242 -22.14 -13.69 6.92
C VAL A 242 -22.45 -12.64 8.00
N ASN A 243 -23.71 -12.32 8.24
CA ASN A 243 -24.11 -11.29 9.19
C ASN A 243 -23.94 -11.80 10.63
N PRO A 244 -23.11 -11.16 11.47
CA PRO A 244 -22.83 -11.63 12.82
C PRO A 244 -24.05 -11.59 13.76
N THR A 245 -25.13 -10.89 13.40
CA THR A 245 -26.33 -10.73 14.23
C THR A 245 -27.40 -11.79 13.99
N LEU A 246 -27.14 -12.78 13.12
CA LEU A 246 -28.10 -13.85 12.85
C LEU A 246 -28.51 -14.62 14.12
N PRO A 247 -29.81 -14.89 14.31
CA PRO A 247 -30.27 -15.77 15.37
C PRO A 247 -29.67 -17.18 15.27
N PRO A 248 -29.31 -17.84 16.39
CA PRO A 248 -28.68 -19.16 16.38
C PRO A 248 -29.48 -20.23 15.62
N ASP A 249 -30.80 -20.25 15.75
CA ASP A 249 -31.67 -21.18 15.04
C ASP A 249 -31.64 -20.98 13.51
N THR A 250 -31.45 -19.74 13.06
CA THR A 250 -31.25 -19.43 11.64
C THR A 250 -29.88 -19.90 11.15
N VAL A 251 -28.84 -19.77 11.98
CA VAL A 251 -27.51 -20.31 11.67
C VAL A 251 -27.59 -21.83 11.49
N VAL A 252 -28.31 -22.54 12.36
CA VAL A 252 -28.55 -23.99 12.21
C VAL A 252 -29.27 -24.30 10.89
N LEU A 253 -30.32 -23.54 10.55
CA LEU A 253 -31.05 -23.72 9.30
C LEU A 253 -30.14 -23.54 8.07
N LEU A 254 -29.35 -22.46 8.04
CA LEU A 254 -28.47 -22.14 6.92
C LEU A 254 -27.24 -23.05 6.84
N ALA A 255 -26.81 -23.65 7.95
CA ALA A 255 -25.77 -24.68 7.96
C ALA A 255 -26.20 -25.95 7.20
N ALA A 256 -27.50 -26.20 7.08
CA ALA A 256 -28.09 -27.30 6.33
C ALA A 256 -28.72 -26.86 4.99
N ASP A 257 -28.43 -25.65 4.51
CA ASP A 257 -29.01 -25.14 3.27
C ASP A 257 -28.58 -26.00 2.07
N SER A 258 -29.47 -26.17 1.09
CA SER A 258 -29.17 -26.86 -0.16
C SER A 258 -27.99 -26.26 -0.94
N ASP A 259 -27.74 -24.96 -0.82
CA ASP A 259 -26.69 -24.25 -1.54
C ASP A 259 -25.33 -24.33 -0.80
N PRO A 260 -24.29 -24.96 -1.38
CA PRO A 260 -22.97 -25.03 -0.75
C PRO A 260 -22.34 -23.66 -0.50
N GLU A 261 -22.65 -22.64 -1.30
CA GLU A 261 -22.11 -21.30 -1.08
C GLU A 261 -22.59 -20.70 0.25
N ILE A 262 -23.87 -20.94 0.58
CA ILE A 262 -24.47 -20.51 1.85
C ILE A 262 -23.82 -21.28 3.01
N ARG A 263 -23.71 -22.60 2.90
CA ARG A 263 -23.07 -23.44 3.92
C ARG A 263 -21.61 -23.05 4.14
N GLY A 264 -20.87 -22.72 3.08
CA GLY A 264 -19.48 -22.26 3.14
C GLY A 264 -19.33 -20.92 3.85
N ARG A 265 -20.26 -19.97 3.66
CA ARG A 265 -20.29 -18.70 4.41
C ARG A 265 -20.58 -18.94 5.90
N ILE A 266 -21.51 -19.85 6.21
CA ILE A 266 -21.83 -20.24 7.60
C ILE A 266 -20.63 -20.92 8.26
N ALA A 267 -19.88 -21.77 7.55
CA ALA A 267 -18.69 -22.45 8.05
C ALA A 267 -17.61 -21.51 8.62
N GLN A 268 -17.51 -20.28 8.10
CA GLN A 268 -16.53 -19.28 8.56
C GLN A 268 -16.91 -18.60 9.89
N ARG A 269 -18.14 -18.79 10.40
CA ARG A 269 -18.64 -18.04 11.55
C ARG A 269 -18.07 -18.51 12.88
N ALA A 270 -17.53 -17.62 13.71
CA ALA A 270 -16.93 -17.99 14.98
C ALA A 270 -17.92 -18.55 16.03
N ASP A 271 -19.24 -18.40 15.85
CA ASP A 271 -20.29 -18.75 16.82
C ASP A 271 -21.03 -20.08 16.50
N LEU A 272 -20.46 -20.93 15.62
CA LEU A 272 -21.04 -22.25 15.34
C LEU A 272 -21.04 -23.18 16.55
N GLY A 273 -22.14 -23.89 16.73
CA GLY A 273 -22.24 -24.96 17.72
C GLY A 273 -21.48 -26.23 17.31
N PRO A 274 -21.18 -27.14 18.25
CA PRO A 274 -20.45 -28.38 17.96
C PRO A 274 -21.21 -29.37 17.06
N ALA A 275 -22.54 -29.29 16.97
CA ALA A 275 -23.31 -30.18 16.11
C ALA A 275 -23.23 -29.73 14.65
N GLU A 276 -23.38 -28.43 14.41
CA GLU A 276 -23.30 -27.78 13.11
C GLU A 276 -21.88 -27.90 12.54
N CYS A 277 -20.86 -27.65 13.38
CA CYS A 277 -19.47 -27.83 12.97
C CYS A 277 -19.19 -29.28 12.51
N ARG A 278 -19.66 -30.28 13.26
CA ARG A 278 -19.47 -31.70 12.88
C ARG A 278 -20.19 -32.06 11.58
N ALA A 279 -21.39 -31.50 11.35
CA ALA A 279 -22.10 -31.70 10.10
C ALA A 279 -21.31 -31.09 8.90
N LEU A 280 -20.79 -29.87 9.06
CA LEU A 280 -20.04 -29.18 8.01
C LEU A 280 -18.64 -29.80 7.76
N VAL A 281 -18.02 -30.44 8.75
CA VAL A 281 -16.80 -31.25 8.55
C VAL A 281 -17.07 -32.44 7.61
N ALA A 282 -18.29 -32.99 7.63
CA ALA A 282 -18.71 -34.09 6.79
C ALA A 282 -19.51 -33.63 5.55
N ASP A 283 -19.47 -32.32 5.22
CA ASP A 283 -20.24 -31.77 4.10
C ASP A 283 -19.86 -32.45 2.79
N PRO A 284 -20.82 -32.74 1.88
CA PRO A 284 -20.49 -33.31 0.56
C PRO A 284 -19.60 -32.39 -0.29
N ASP A 285 -19.71 -31.07 -0.10
CA ASP A 285 -18.98 -30.09 -0.90
C ASP A 285 -17.58 -29.79 -0.30
N PRO A 286 -16.49 -29.98 -1.07
CA PRO A 286 -15.13 -29.77 -0.57
C PRO A 286 -14.81 -28.30 -0.26
N ASP A 287 -15.46 -27.33 -0.90
CA ASP A 287 -15.22 -25.91 -0.62
C ASP A 287 -15.76 -25.55 0.77
N VAL A 288 -16.92 -26.10 1.14
CA VAL A 288 -17.49 -25.97 2.49
C VAL A 288 -16.54 -26.57 3.52
N ARG A 289 -16.06 -27.80 3.31
CA ARG A 289 -15.08 -28.45 4.21
C ARG A 289 -13.78 -27.65 4.32
N THR A 290 -13.34 -27.01 3.24
CA THR A 290 -12.15 -26.15 3.22
C THR A 290 -12.36 -24.92 4.12
N GLN A 291 -13.53 -24.27 4.05
CA GLN A 291 -13.84 -23.15 4.94
C GLN A 291 -13.85 -23.57 6.42
N VAL A 292 -14.42 -24.73 6.74
CA VAL A 292 -14.41 -25.28 8.11
C VAL A 292 -12.98 -25.59 8.58
N ALA A 293 -12.13 -26.11 7.70
CA ALA A 293 -10.76 -26.50 8.03
C ALA A 293 -9.87 -25.33 8.50
N TYR A 294 -10.17 -24.09 8.08
CA TYR A 294 -9.46 -22.88 8.52
C TYR A 294 -9.80 -22.43 9.95
N ARG A 295 -10.84 -22.99 10.56
CA ARG A 295 -11.27 -22.58 11.89
C ARG A 295 -10.25 -22.99 12.95
N ALA A 296 -9.99 -22.08 13.91
CA ALA A 296 -9.04 -22.33 14.98
C ALA A 296 -9.61 -23.14 16.17
N ASP A 297 -10.93 -23.31 16.24
CA ASP A 297 -11.66 -23.94 17.34
C ASP A 297 -12.02 -25.42 17.08
N LEU A 298 -11.52 -26.01 15.99
CA LEU A 298 -11.77 -27.42 15.66
C LEU A 298 -11.26 -28.34 16.76
N GLY A 299 -12.08 -29.30 17.16
CA GLY A 299 -11.70 -30.34 18.11
C GLY A 299 -10.74 -31.39 17.53
N PRO A 300 -10.13 -32.25 18.37
CA PRO A 300 -9.20 -33.27 17.90
C PRO A 300 -9.81 -34.34 16.99
N ALA A 301 -11.12 -34.58 17.08
CA ALA A 301 -11.79 -35.56 16.21
C ALA A 301 -12.00 -34.99 14.82
N GLU A 302 -12.50 -33.75 14.74
CA GLU A 302 -12.73 -33.02 13.49
C GLU A 302 -11.44 -32.85 12.70
N ARG A 303 -10.33 -32.46 13.37
CA ARG A 303 -9.03 -32.33 12.72
C ARG A 303 -8.54 -33.64 12.11
N ARG A 304 -8.67 -34.76 12.82
CA ARG A 304 -8.26 -36.09 12.31
C ARG A 304 -9.04 -36.49 11.07
N THR A 305 -10.34 -36.20 11.01
CA THR A 305 -11.15 -36.44 9.81
C THR A 305 -10.64 -35.63 8.62
N LEU A 306 -10.40 -34.33 8.82
CA LEU A 306 -9.96 -33.42 7.75
C LEU A 306 -8.53 -33.68 7.28
N MET A 307 -7.65 -34.20 8.15
CA MET A 307 -6.27 -34.60 7.78
C MET A 307 -6.23 -35.66 6.69
N THR A 308 -7.25 -36.54 6.64
CA THR A 308 -7.39 -37.60 5.65
C THR A 308 -8.46 -37.29 4.60
N ASP A 309 -8.87 -36.02 4.47
CA ASP A 309 -9.92 -35.62 3.52
C ASP A 309 -9.52 -35.99 2.07
N PRO A 310 -10.43 -36.48 1.23
CA PRO A 310 -10.12 -36.76 -0.17
C PRO A 310 -9.68 -35.52 -0.97
N HIS A 311 -10.13 -34.32 -0.60
CA HIS A 311 -9.83 -33.10 -1.33
C HIS A 311 -8.52 -32.43 -0.86
N PRO A 312 -7.58 -32.12 -1.77
CA PRO A 312 -6.27 -31.57 -1.41
C PRO A 312 -6.35 -30.20 -0.71
N ASP A 313 -7.30 -29.34 -1.10
CA ASP A 313 -7.44 -28.00 -0.49
C ASP A 313 -7.92 -28.07 0.97
N VAL A 314 -8.73 -29.07 1.30
CA VAL A 314 -9.15 -29.31 2.69
C VAL A 314 -7.96 -29.75 3.53
N ARG A 315 -7.13 -30.65 2.99
CA ARG A 315 -5.88 -31.10 3.64
C ARG A 315 -4.89 -29.96 3.82
N LEU A 316 -4.75 -29.08 2.83
CA LEU A 316 -3.92 -27.88 2.93
C LEU A 316 -4.46 -26.86 3.95
N ALA A 317 -5.77 -26.67 4.02
CA ALA A 317 -6.37 -25.76 4.98
C ALA A 317 -6.17 -26.26 6.42
N VAL A 318 -6.43 -27.55 6.68
CA VAL A 318 -6.26 -28.12 8.03
C VAL A 318 -4.79 -28.22 8.44
N SER A 319 -3.84 -28.39 7.51
CA SER A 319 -2.40 -28.46 7.85
C SER A 319 -1.87 -27.16 8.46
N LEU A 320 -2.54 -26.03 8.22
CA LEU A 320 -2.25 -24.72 8.83
C LEU A 320 -2.77 -24.58 10.27
N HIS A 321 -3.56 -25.54 10.75
CA HIS A 321 -4.23 -25.41 12.04
C HIS A 321 -3.20 -25.30 13.20
N PRO A 322 -3.34 -24.31 14.10
CA PRO A 322 -2.32 -24.00 15.11
C PRO A 322 -2.12 -25.08 16.18
N ALA A 323 -3.12 -25.94 16.38
CA ALA A 323 -3.08 -27.04 17.34
C ALA A 323 -2.42 -28.34 16.82
N LEU A 324 -2.06 -28.42 15.53
CA LEU A 324 -1.35 -29.59 15.00
C LEU A 324 0.14 -29.55 15.38
N SER A 325 0.67 -30.71 15.72
CA SER A 325 2.11 -30.98 15.85
C SER A 325 2.78 -31.10 14.48
N GLU A 326 4.12 -31.04 14.45
CA GLU A 326 4.86 -31.24 13.19
C GLU A 326 4.76 -32.69 12.71
N GLU A 327 4.67 -33.66 13.62
CA GLU A 327 4.45 -35.07 13.32
C GLU A 327 3.08 -35.31 12.68
N GLU A 328 2.02 -34.65 13.18
CA GLU A 328 0.70 -34.71 12.55
C GLU A 328 0.69 -34.02 11.18
N ARG A 329 1.33 -32.85 11.04
CA ARG A 329 1.45 -32.17 9.74
C ARG A 329 2.17 -33.03 8.70
N ALA A 330 3.22 -33.75 9.11
CA ALA A 330 3.98 -34.63 8.22
C ALA A 330 3.18 -35.83 7.69
N GLN A 331 2.05 -36.17 8.33
CA GLN A 331 1.14 -37.24 7.88
C GLN A 331 0.09 -36.75 6.87
N ILE A 332 -0.02 -35.44 6.65
CA ILE A 332 -1.00 -34.85 5.73
C ILE A 332 -0.36 -34.71 4.35
N ASP A 333 -0.96 -35.32 3.34
CA ASP A 333 -0.54 -35.17 1.95
C ASP A 333 -1.12 -33.87 1.34
N TYR A 334 -0.48 -32.73 1.60
CA TYR A 334 -0.87 -31.42 1.04
C TYR A 334 0.17 -30.91 0.04
N GLN A 335 -0.27 -30.06 -0.89
CA GLN A 335 0.59 -29.34 -1.81
C GLN A 335 0.46 -27.85 -1.56
N VAL A 336 1.60 -27.15 -1.52
CA VAL A 336 1.60 -25.69 -1.33
C VAL A 336 1.66 -25.01 -2.69
N PRO A 337 0.67 -24.17 -3.06
CA PRO A 337 0.67 -23.46 -4.32
C PRO A 337 1.83 -22.45 -4.44
N MET A 338 2.32 -22.31 -5.67
CA MET A 338 3.42 -21.42 -6.08
C MET A 338 3.02 -20.49 -7.24
N ASP A 339 1.80 -20.62 -7.74
CA ASP A 339 1.22 -19.89 -8.86
C ASP A 339 0.71 -18.49 -8.47
N HIS A 340 0.54 -18.22 -7.18
CA HIS A 340 0.16 -16.91 -6.68
C HIS A 340 1.37 -16.00 -6.41
N PRO A 341 1.30 -14.71 -6.77
CA PRO A 341 2.36 -13.77 -6.49
C PRO A 341 2.54 -13.55 -4.97
N PHE A 342 3.79 -13.35 -4.56
CA PHE A 342 4.15 -13.02 -3.19
C PHE A 342 4.05 -11.52 -2.97
N VAL A 343 2.87 -11.06 -2.54
CA VAL A 343 2.61 -9.62 -2.38
C VAL A 343 3.14 -9.09 -1.03
N PHE A 344 3.67 -7.87 -1.06
CA PHE A 344 4.07 -7.10 0.11
C PHE A 344 2.89 -6.94 1.09
N CYS A 345 3.22 -7.03 2.37
CA CYS A 345 2.29 -6.93 3.48
C CYS A 345 2.72 -5.75 4.35
N PRO A 346 1.98 -4.63 4.40
CA PRO A 346 2.32 -3.52 5.27
C PRO A 346 2.44 -3.95 6.74
N ALA A 347 3.33 -3.29 7.49
CA ALA A 347 3.46 -3.51 8.93
C ALA A 347 2.10 -3.37 9.64
N LEU A 348 1.77 -4.34 10.48
CA LEU A 348 0.52 -4.33 11.25
C LEU A 348 0.60 -3.30 12.38
N GLU A 349 -0.51 -2.62 12.64
CA GLU A 349 -0.61 -1.67 13.77
C GLU A 349 -0.49 -2.34 15.13
N VAL A 350 -0.97 -3.59 15.21
CA VAL A 350 -0.85 -4.45 16.37
C VAL A 350 0.10 -5.57 15.98
N PRO A 351 1.29 -5.65 16.60
CA PRO A 351 2.21 -6.76 16.38
C PRO A 351 1.54 -8.10 16.63
N ARG A 352 1.89 -9.10 15.82
CA ARG A 352 1.46 -10.47 16.09
C ARG A 352 2.15 -10.99 17.34
N ASP A 353 1.52 -11.96 18.00
CA ASP A 353 2.11 -12.65 19.14
C ASP A 353 3.50 -13.23 18.76
N PRO A 354 4.59 -12.78 19.39
CA PRO A 354 5.94 -13.23 19.06
C PRO A 354 6.13 -14.74 19.20
N LYS A 355 5.41 -15.39 20.12
CA LYS A 355 5.48 -16.86 20.28
C LYS A 355 4.90 -17.58 19.07
N THR A 356 3.74 -17.11 18.58
CA THR A 356 3.11 -17.62 17.37
C THR A 356 3.99 -17.41 16.14
N VAL A 357 4.56 -16.22 15.96
CA VAL A 357 5.47 -15.92 14.84
C VAL A 357 6.70 -16.81 14.88
N ARG A 358 7.32 -16.98 16.05
CA ARG A 358 8.48 -17.87 16.23
C ARG A 358 8.14 -19.33 15.91
N ARG A 359 7.01 -19.84 16.39
CA ARG A 359 6.55 -21.20 16.07
C ARG A 359 6.41 -21.38 14.55
N ASN A 360 5.79 -20.41 13.88
CA ASN A 360 5.58 -20.46 12.44
C ASN A 360 6.90 -20.41 11.65
N ALA A 361 7.87 -19.62 12.09
CA ALA A 361 9.21 -19.54 11.47
C ALA A 361 10.02 -20.85 11.60
N LEU A 362 9.74 -21.63 12.65
CA LEU A 362 10.43 -22.89 12.93
C LEU A 362 9.69 -24.14 12.40
N SER A 363 8.47 -23.98 11.88
CA SER A 363 7.69 -25.08 11.32
C SER A 363 8.31 -25.64 10.03
N ASN A 364 8.08 -26.92 9.74
CA ASN A 364 8.42 -27.51 8.46
C ASN A 364 7.42 -27.12 7.35
N HIS A 365 6.28 -26.53 7.71
CA HIS A 365 5.24 -26.13 6.77
C HIS A 365 5.60 -24.83 6.03
N PRO A 366 5.75 -24.83 4.68
CA PRO A 366 6.16 -23.65 3.93
C PRO A 366 5.24 -22.43 4.13
N LEU A 367 3.91 -22.61 4.06
CA LEU A 367 2.97 -21.52 4.30
C LEU A 367 3.06 -20.89 5.71
N LEU A 368 3.36 -21.65 6.77
CA LEU A 368 3.57 -21.07 8.10
C LEU A 368 4.85 -20.23 8.12
N ARG A 369 5.92 -20.70 7.48
CA ARG A 369 7.15 -19.91 7.30
C ARG A 369 6.90 -18.65 6.46
N ARG A 370 6.09 -18.72 5.39
CA ARG A 370 5.65 -17.55 4.60
C ARG A 370 4.86 -16.56 5.45
N GLN A 371 3.96 -17.05 6.32
CA GLN A 371 3.25 -16.19 7.27
C GLN A 371 4.23 -15.51 8.23
N ALA A 372 5.24 -16.21 8.75
CA ALA A 372 6.26 -15.62 9.61
C ALA A 372 7.10 -14.56 8.88
N ALA A 373 7.49 -14.81 7.63
CA ALA A 373 8.28 -13.90 6.79
C ALA A 373 7.60 -12.54 6.50
N ARG A 374 6.28 -12.43 6.71
CA ARG A 374 5.53 -11.15 6.65
C ARG A 374 5.74 -10.27 7.89
N ASP A 375 6.34 -10.80 8.97
CA ASP A 375 6.56 -10.03 10.18
C ASP A 375 7.74 -9.07 10.06
N HIS A 376 7.56 -7.85 10.55
CA HIS A 376 8.58 -6.81 10.52
C HIS A 376 9.45 -6.81 11.78
N LEU A 377 9.08 -7.60 12.79
CA LEU A 377 9.75 -7.67 14.09
C LEU A 377 10.42 -9.04 14.31
N LEU A 378 10.76 -9.75 13.24
CA LEU A 378 11.48 -11.02 13.37
C LEU A 378 12.85 -10.77 14.01
N PRO A 379 13.24 -11.56 15.04
CA PRO A 379 14.57 -11.47 15.59
C PRO A 379 15.63 -11.97 14.58
N PRO A 380 16.89 -11.48 14.68
CA PRO A 380 17.93 -11.75 13.69
C PRO A 380 18.22 -13.23 13.40
N ASP A 381 18.08 -14.11 14.40
CA ASP A 381 18.27 -15.55 14.24
C ASP A 381 17.22 -16.17 13.30
N LEU A 382 15.96 -15.73 13.40
CA LEU A 382 14.88 -16.18 12.53
C LEU A 382 14.99 -15.54 11.14
N VAL A 383 15.43 -14.29 11.04
CA VAL A 383 15.74 -13.65 9.74
C VAL A 383 16.82 -14.44 9.01
N ALA A 384 17.93 -14.78 9.67
CA ALA A 384 19.00 -15.56 9.07
C ALA A 384 18.54 -16.94 8.60
N ARG A 385 17.70 -17.62 9.40
CA ARG A 385 17.09 -18.91 9.03
C ARG A 385 16.21 -18.79 7.79
N LEU A 386 15.26 -17.85 7.80
CA LEU A 386 14.30 -17.69 6.71
C LEU A 386 14.94 -17.11 5.43
N ALA A 387 16.06 -16.39 5.55
CA ALA A 387 16.84 -15.94 4.40
C ALA A 387 17.50 -17.11 3.63
N ALA A 388 17.84 -18.19 4.35
CA ALA A 388 18.40 -19.41 3.79
C ALA A 388 17.33 -20.47 3.47
N ASP A 389 16.05 -20.12 3.55
CA ASP A 389 14.94 -21.05 3.30
C ASP A 389 14.94 -21.55 1.86
N ASP A 390 14.54 -22.80 1.64
CA ASP A 390 14.42 -23.40 0.31
C ASP A 390 13.17 -22.89 -0.44
N ASP A 391 12.12 -22.49 0.29
CA ASP A 391 10.89 -21.95 -0.30
C ASP A 391 11.10 -20.53 -0.84
N LEU A 392 10.92 -20.35 -2.16
CA LEU A 392 11.03 -19.03 -2.81
C LEU A 392 10.09 -18.00 -2.17
N GLY A 393 8.86 -18.40 -1.83
CA GLY A 393 7.88 -17.51 -1.21
C GLY A 393 8.33 -16.98 0.15
N VAL A 394 8.97 -17.80 0.97
CA VAL A 394 9.55 -17.38 2.25
C VAL A 394 10.63 -16.30 2.01
N ARG A 395 11.57 -16.56 1.10
CA ARG A 395 12.67 -15.63 0.80
C ARG A 395 12.13 -14.28 0.28
N VAL A 396 11.24 -14.32 -0.70
CA VAL A 396 10.66 -13.11 -1.33
C VAL A 396 9.83 -12.30 -0.34
N LEU A 397 8.96 -12.96 0.46
CA LEU A 397 8.19 -12.27 1.48
C LEU A 397 9.10 -11.64 2.54
N LEU A 398 10.15 -12.34 2.99
CA LEU A 398 11.09 -11.78 3.96
C LEU A 398 11.83 -10.55 3.37
N ALA A 399 12.30 -10.66 2.13
CA ALA A 399 12.98 -9.60 1.40
C ALA A 399 12.12 -8.33 1.24
N GLN A 400 10.83 -8.51 0.93
CA GLN A 400 9.88 -7.41 0.74
C GLN A 400 9.49 -6.73 2.06
N ASN A 401 9.28 -7.50 3.13
CA ASN A 401 8.65 -6.99 4.35
C ASN A 401 9.66 -6.59 5.43
N HIS A 402 10.72 -7.35 5.65
CA HIS A 402 11.59 -7.14 6.80
C HIS A 402 12.52 -5.92 6.62
N PRO A 403 12.52 -4.92 7.53
CA PRO A 403 13.34 -3.71 7.39
C PRO A 403 14.84 -4.02 7.23
N ASP A 404 15.32 -5.00 7.99
CA ASP A 404 16.73 -5.43 7.99
C ASP A 404 16.99 -6.66 7.12
N ALA A 405 16.22 -6.86 6.04
CA ALA A 405 16.47 -7.95 5.10
C ALA A 405 17.94 -7.92 4.61
N PRO A 406 18.69 -9.05 4.66
CA PRO A 406 20.10 -9.08 4.27
C PRO A 406 20.33 -8.79 2.77
N ALA A 407 21.43 -8.12 2.43
CA ALA A 407 21.77 -7.80 1.04
C ALA A 407 21.80 -9.02 0.08
N PRO A 408 22.41 -10.17 0.46
CA PRO A 408 22.39 -11.35 -0.41
C PRO A 408 20.99 -11.91 -0.65
N LEU A 409 20.11 -11.82 0.35
CA LEU A 409 18.71 -12.23 0.22
C LEU A 409 17.98 -11.32 -0.77
N LEU A 410 18.12 -10.00 -0.62
CA LEU A 410 17.48 -9.02 -1.50
C LEU A 410 17.85 -9.23 -2.97
N LEU A 411 19.14 -9.41 -3.26
CA LEU A 411 19.61 -9.68 -4.63
C LEU A 411 19.13 -11.03 -5.14
N ARG A 412 19.26 -12.09 -4.35
CA ARG A 412 18.79 -13.43 -4.73
C ARG A 412 17.30 -13.44 -5.04
N SER A 413 16.48 -12.84 -4.17
CA SER A 413 15.03 -12.73 -4.39
C SER A 413 14.72 -11.90 -5.63
N PHE A 414 15.46 -10.83 -5.92
CA PHE A 414 15.29 -10.07 -7.15
C PHE A 414 15.61 -10.89 -8.41
N LEU A 415 16.65 -11.72 -8.38
CA LEU A 415 17.02 -12.56 -9.52
C LEU A 415 16.05 -13.73 -9.74
N GLU A 416 15.51 -14.31 -8.67
CA GLU A 416 14.65 -15.51 -8.74
C GLU A 416 13.15 -15.18 -8.92
N TYR A 417 12.69 -13.98 -8.55
CA TYR A 417 11.27 -13.61 -8.57
C TYR A 417 10.93 -12.60 -9.68
N THR A 418 9.89 -12.92 -10.46
CA THR A 418 9.41 -12.10 -11.59
C THR A 418 7.98 -11.57 -11.40
N GLY A 419 7.44 -11.65 -10.17
CA GLY A 419 6.10 -11.19 -9.88
C GLY A 419 6.01 -9.69 -9.56
N PRO A 420 4.80 -9.22 -9.18
CA PRO A 420 4.58 -7.82 -8.83
C PRO A 420 5.51 -7.38 -7.70
N GLU A 421 5.87 -6.10 -7.69
CA GLU A 421 6.69 -5.48 -6.65
C GLU A 421 8.16 -5.95 -6.58
N ARG A 422 8.65 -6.73 -7.55
CA ARG A 422 10.09 -7.05 -7.70
C ARG A 422 10.97 -5.79 -7.63
N SER A 423 10.57 -4.73 -8.35
CA SER A 423 11.28 -3.45 -8.36
C SER A 423 11.38 -2.79 -6.99
N HIS A 424 10.45 -3.06 -6.06
CA HIS A 424 10.49 -2.58 -4.68
C HIS A 424 11.77 -3.04 -3.96
N LEU A 425 12.29 -4.24 -4.28
CA LEU A 425 13.51 -4.76 -3.65
C LEU A 425 14.70 -3.83 -3.84
N THR A 426 14.83 -3.19 -5.01
CA THR A 426 15.93 -2.25 -5.31
C THR A 426 15.87 -0.95 -4.51
N THR A 427 14.72 -0.66 -3.88
CA THR A 427 14.50 0.52 -3.02
C THR A 427 14.74 0.23 -1.54
N ARG A 428 15.04 -1.04 -1.19
CA ARG A 428 15.31 -1.45 0.18
C ARG A 428 16.67 -0.90 0.64
N PRO A 429 16.81 -0.44 1.91
CA PRO A 429 18.05 0.18 2.41
C PRO A 429 19.31 -0.69 2.25
N ASN A 430 19.17 -2.02 2.37
CA ASN A 430 20.27 -2.96 2.31
C ASN A 430 20.46 -3.62 0.93
N PHE A 431 19.78 -3.16 -0.13
CA PHE A 431 19.98 -3.73 -1.46
C PHE A 431 21.43 -3.50 -1.91
N PRO A 432 22.16 -4.53 -2.39
CA PRO A 432 23.59 -4.38 -2.68
C PRO A 432 23.83 -3.36 -3.80
N THR A 433 25.00 -2.73 -3.76
CA THR A 433 25.46 -1.74 -4.74
C THR A 433 26.74 -2.16 -5.44
N ASN A 434 27.27 -3.36 -5.18
CA ASN A 434 28.53 -3.85 -5.73
C ASN A 434 28.35 -5.23 -6.38
N GLY A 435 29.23 -5.55 -7.32
CA GLY A 435 29.19 -6.80 -8.07
C GLY A 435 28.00 -6.91 -9.03
N LEU A 436 27.26 -5.82 -9.26
CA LEU A 436 26.12 -5.81 -10.17
C LEU A 436 26.54 -5.59 -11.62
N ALA A 437 27.76 -5.09 -11.86
CA ALA A 437 28.34 -4.96 -13.20
C ALA A 437 28.31 -6.30 -13.98
N ALA A 438 28.40 -7.43 -13.28
CA ALA A 438 28.33 -8.77 -13.86
C ALA A 438 26.99 -9.09 -14.56
N PHE A 439 25.93 -8.33 -14.28
CA PHE A 439 24.59 -8.54 -14.85
C PHE A 439 24.35 -7.76 -16.15
N ALA A 440 25.33 -7.02 -16.67
CA ALA A 440 25.17 -6.17 -17.85
C ALA A 440 24.72 -6.92 -19.13
N ASP A 441 24.94 -8.24 -19.18
CA ASP A 441 24.61 -9.12 -20.32
C ASP A 441 23.42 -10.06 -20.07
N HIS A 442 22.69 -9.86 -18.97
CA HIS A 442 21.59 -10.73 -18.61
C HIS A 442 20.42 -10.67 -19.61
N GLU A 443 19.67 -11.76 -19.81
CA GLU A 443 18.54 -11.78 -20.75
C GLU A 443 17.38 -10.88 -20.28
N ASP A 444 17.12 -10.89 -18.98
CA ASP A 444 16.11 -10.06 -18.31
C ASP A 444 16.57 -8.59 -18.21
N PRO A 445 15.84 -7.62 -18.80
CA PRO A 445 16.22 -6.22 -18.77
C PRO A 445 16.22 -5.61 -17.36
N GLU A 446 15.35 -6.05 -16.45
CA GLU A 446 15.36 -5.53 -15.07
C GLU A 446 16.65 -5.95 -14.34
N VAL A 447 17.18 -7.13 -14.67
CA VAL A 447 18.48 -7.62 -14.16
C VAL A 447 19.63 -6.87 -14.81
N ARG A 448 19.58 -6.60 -16.13
CA ARG A 448 20.58 -5.75 -16.79
C ARG A 448 20.67 -4.36 -16.19
N ALA A 449 19.54 -3.76 -15.84
CA ALA A 449 19.49 -2.44 -15.21
C ALA A 449 20.24 -2.38 -13.86
N LEU A 450 20.48 -3.52 -13.20
CA LEU A 450 21.30 -3.56 -11.98
C LEU A 450 22.74 -3.14 -12.23
N ALA A 451 23.31 -3.39 -13.43
CA ALA A 451 24.65 -2.94 -13.75
C ALA A 451 24.80 -1.42 -13.66
N ALA A 452 23.75 -0.67 -14.03
CA ALA A 452 23.72 0.79 -13.88
C ALA A 452 23.57 1.28 -12.43
N ARG A 453 23.55 0.38 -11.43
CA ARG A 453 23.56 0.73 -10.01
C ARG A 453 24.90 0.48 -9.33
N ASP A 454 25.80 -0.23 -10.00
CA ASP A 454 27.13 -0.52 -9.47
C ASP A 454 28.10 0.61 -9.83
N PRO A 455 28.60 1.37 -8.84
CA PRO A 455 29.51 2.50 -9.10
C PRO A 455 30.78 2.11 -9.86
N GLU A 456 31.17 0.84 -9.81
CA GLU A 456 32.38 0.31 -10.47
C GLU A 456 32.09 -0.24 -11.87
N THR A 457 30.88 -0.08 -12.41
CA THR A 457 30.59 -0.50 -13.79
C THR A 457 31.43 0.30 -14.78
N GLU A 458 32.17 -0.44 -15.61
CA GLU A 458 33.11 0.09 -16.58
C GLU A 458 32.45 1.06 -17.58
N PRO A 459 33.10 2.19 -17.93
CA PRO A 459 32.54 3.18 -18.86
C PRO A 459 32.06 2.61 -20.19
N THR A 460 32.77 1.62 -20.73
CA THR A 460 32.42 0.95 -22.00
C THR A 460 31.16 0.10 -21.88
N ALA A 461 30.95 -0.56 -20.73
CA ALA A 461 29.74 -1.31 -20.45
C ALA A 461 28.54 -0.37 -20.27
N VAL A 462 28.73 0.74 -19.54
CA VAL A 462 27.69 1.78 -19.37
C VAL A 462 27.29 2.38 -20.72
N ASP A 463 28.25 2.77 -21.56
CA ASP A 463 27.98 3.34 -22.88
C ASP A 463 27.14 2.38 -23.74
N ARG A 464 27.52 1.10 -23.77
CA ARG A 464 26.76 0.06 -24.47
C ARG A 464 25.32 -0.06 -23.94
N LEU A 465 25.11 -0.01 -22.63
CA LEU A 465 23.76 -0.06 -22.03
C LEU A 465 22.89 1.15 -22.38
N THR A 466 23.48 2.29 -22.79
CA THR A 466 22.68 3.41 -23.35
C THR A 466 22.03 3.09 -24.69
N GLN A 467 22.41 1.97 -25.32
CA GLN A 467 21.84 1.46 -26.58
C GLN A 467 20.97 0.21 -26.37
N ASP A 468 20.66 -0.13 -25.11
CA ASP A 468 19.82 -1.29 -24.79
C ASP A 468 18.43 -1.19 -25.45
N PRO A 469 17.82 -2.31 -25.88
CA PRO A 469 16.46 -2.28 -26.41
C PRO A 469 15.41 -1.79 -25.39
N GLU A 470 15.64 -1.96 -24.09
CA GLU A 470 14.70 -1.56 -23.05
C GLU A 470 14.98 -0.12 -22.56
N TYR A 471 13.95 0.73 -22.59
CA TYR A 471 14.09 2.14 -22.19
C TYR A 471 14.55 2.28 -20.73
N ALA A 472 14.05 1.45 -19.82
CA ALA A 472 14.45 1.50 -18.42
C ALA A 472 15.96 1.26 -18.22
N VAL A 473 16.55 0.35 -19.00
CA VAL A 473 17.99 0.08 -18.98
C VAL A 473 18.78 1.27 -19.54
N ARG A 474 18.33 1.82 -20.68
CA ARG A 474 18.95 3.00 -21.29
C ARG A 474 18.93 4.21 -20.34
N ALA A 475 17.78 4.49 -19.72
CA ALA A 475 17.62 5.60 -18.79
C ALA A 475 18.51 5.44 -17.55
N ALA A 476 18.57 4.23 -16.98
CA ALA A 476 19.46 3.94 -15.84
C ALA A 476 20.93 4.12 -16.20
N ALA A 477 21.38 3.56 -17.33
CA ALA A 477 22.75 3.70 -17.82
C ALA A 477 23.11 5.16 -18.15
N THR A 478 22.16 5.91 -18.70
CA THR A 478 22.35 7.33 -19.04
C THR A 478 22.60 8.20 -17.81
N ARG A 479 22.05 7.82 -16.65
CA ARG A 479 22.27 8.54 -15.37
C ARG A 479 23.55 8.11 -14.63
N HIS A 480 24.24 7.09 -15.13
CA HIS A 480 25.40 6.51 -14.45
C HIS A 480 26.63 7.45 -14.48
N PRO A 481 27.37 7.61 -13.37
CA PRO A 481 28.48 8.56 -13.27
C PRO A 481 29.67 8.22 -14.18
N ASN A 482 29.89 6.95 -14.51
CA ASN A 482 30.99 6.52 -15.39
C ASN A 482 30.66 6.65 -16.89
N LEU A 483 29.51 7.21 -17.27
CA LEU A 483 29.19 7.41 -18.68
C LEU A 483 30.21 8.37 -19.33
N PRO A 484 30.82 8.01 -20.48
CA PRO A 484 31.75 8.90 -21.16
C PRO A 484 31.13 10.25 -21.52
N GLN A 485 31.85 11.34 -21.28
CA GLN A 485 31.39 12.72 -21.54
C GLN A 485 30.99 12.94 -23.01
N SER A 486 31.69 12.29 -23.94
CA SER A 486 31.36 12.34 -25.38
C SER A 486 29.97 11.74 -25.66
N ARG A 487 29.63 10.62 -25.00
CA ARG A 487 28.32 9.99 -25.13
C ARG A 487 27.24 10.83 -24.48
N LEU A 488 27.50 11.34 -23.28
CA LEU A 488 26.57 12.21 -22.55
C LEU A 488 26.22 13.47 -23.35
N ALA A 489 27.20 14.08 -24.04
CA ALA A 489 26.96 15.22 -24.91
C ALA A 489 26.00 14.90 -26.07
N VAL A 490 26.09 13.70 -26.66
CA VAL A 490 25.15 13.24 -27.71
C VAL A 490 23.75 13.02 -27.11
N LEU A 491 23.66 12.38 -25.95
CA LEU A 491 22.36 12.06 -25.32
C LEU A 491 21.61 13.29 -24.82
N LEU A 492 22.28 14.43 -24.61
CA LEU A 492 21.59 15.70 -24.35
C LEU A 492 20.74 16.16 -25.54
N ASP A 493 21.09 15.77 -26.77
CA ASP A 493 20.33 16.06 -28.00
C ASP A 493 19.34 14.95 -28.39
N ASP A 494 19.22 13.89 -27.59
CA ASP A 494 18.30 12.78 -27.82
C ASP A 494 16.90 13.09 -27.26
N GLU A 495 15.84 12.89 -28.07
CA GLU A 495 14.46 13.23 -27.66
C GLU A 495 13.94 12.36 -26.51
N ASP A 496 14.42 11.13 -26.38
CA ASP A 496 13.99 10.17 -25.38
C ASP A 496 14.83 10.28 -24.10
N LEU A 497 16.15 10.51 -24.23
CA LEU A 497 17.12 10.43 -23.14
C LEU A 497 17.67 11.77 -22.64
N ALA A 498 17.34 12.90 -23.25
CA ALA A 498 17.86 14.21 -22.81
C ALA A 498 17.51 14.56 -21.36
N HIS A 499 16.36 14.12 -20.87
CA HIS A 499 15.98 14.27 -19.47
C HIS A 499 16.92 13.50 -18.54
N ASP A 500 17.19 12.23 -18.86
CA ASP A 500 18.07 11.35 -18.10
C ASP A 500 19.54 11.81 -18.17
N ALA A 501 19.97 12.26 -19.35
CA ALA A 501 21.31 12.80 -19.57
C ALA A 501 21.53 14.06 -18.74
N ALA A 502 20.57 14.98 -18.74
CA ALA A 502 20.63 16.19 -17.93
C ALA A 502 20.61 15.91 -16.40
N ALA A 503 20.07 14.76 -15.98
CA ALA A 503 20.10 14.31 -14.59
C ALA A 503 21.43 13.65 -14.16
N ASN A 504 22.35 13.38 -15.09
CA ASN A 504 23.60 12.66 -14.80
C ASN A 504 24.55 13.49 -13.91
N ALA A 505 25.01 12.89 -12.82
CA ALA A 505 25.90 13.52 -11.83
C ALA A 505 27.28 13.92 -12.39
N ALA A 506 27.72 13.29 -13.48
CA ALA A 506 29.00 13.56 -14.14
C ALA A 506 28.97 14.78 -15.08
N LEU A 507 27.83 15.45 -15.24
CA LEU A 507 27.77 16.66 -16.07
C LEU A 507 28.67 17.77 -15.53
N ASP A 508 29.52 18.31 -16.40
CA ASP A 508 30.37 19.44 -16.06
C ASP A 508 29.56 20.75 -15.92
N LEU A 509 30.07 21.66 -15.09
CA LEU A 509 29.39 22.91 -14.76
C LEU A 509 29.22 23.83 -15.98
N ASP A 510 30.10 23.78 -16.97
CA ASP A 510 30.01 24.62 -18.16
C ASP A 510 28.90 24.12 -19.10
N THR A 511 28.71 22.81 -19.22
CA THR A 511 27.56 22.21 -19.87
C THR A 511 26.26 22.58 -19.15
N ILE A 512 26.20 22.47 -17.81
CA ILE A 512 25.04 22.93 -17.03
C ILE A 512 24.73 24.41 -17.31
N ARG A 513 25.76 25.29 -17.32
CA ARG A 513 25.59 26.71 -17.64
C ARG A 513 25.13 26.96 -19.07
N ARG A 514 25.56 26.15 -20.04
CA ARG A 514 25.10 26.23 -21.44
C ARG A 514 23.63 25.87 -21.55
N LEU A 515 23.20 24.79 -20.91
CA LEU A 515 21.79 24.34 -20.90
C LEU A 515 20.86 25.42 -20.32
N LEU A 516 21.31 26.17 -19.30
CA LEU A 516 20.57 27.30 -18.74
C LEU A 516 20.51 28.54 -19.67
N LYS A 517 21.39 28.64 -20.67
CA LYS A 517 21.45 29.77 -21.62
C LYS A 517 20.70 29.49 -22.91
N THR A 518 20.62 28.23 -23.34
CA THR A 518 19.97 27.83 -24.59
C THR A 518 18.46 28.06 -24.57
N ASP A 519 17.84 28.30 -23.41
CA ASP A 519 16.40 28.58 -23.25
C ASP A 519 16.08 30.08 -23.16
N GLY A 520 16.67 30.86 -24.06
CA GLY A 520 16.58 32.32 -24.05
C GLY A 520 15.19 32.92 -24.27
N ARG A 521 14.34 32.97 -23.24
CA ARG A 521 13.63 34.22 -22.97
C ARG A 521 14.68 35.22 -22.47
N ARG A 522 15.06 36.15 -23.37
CA ARG A 522 16.01 37.24 -23.09
C ARG A 522 15.72 37.88 -21.73
N VAL A 523 16.69 37.80 -20.84
CA VAL A 523 16.81 38.67 -19.65
C VAL A 523 16.76 40.13 -20.13
N ARG A 524 15.76 40.90 -19.71
CA ARG A 524 15.96 42.35 -19.58
C ARG A 524 17.01 42.53 -18.48
N PRO A 525 18.09 43.28 -18.69
CA PRO A 525 18.99 43.61 -17.60
C PRO A 525 18.20 44.35 -16.52
N MET A 526 18.44 44.01 -15.25
CA MET A 526 17.98 44.85 -14.14
C MET A 526 18.56 46.25 -14.32
N ALA A 527 17.68 47.25 -14.31
CA ALA A 527 18.04 48.65 -14.08
C ALA A 527 17.97 48.92 -12.58
#